data_AF-A0A942H3K0-F1
#
_entry.id   AF-A0A942H3K0-F1
#
_cell.length_a   1.000
_cell.length_b   1.000
_cell.length_c   1.000
_cell.angle_alpha   90.00
_cell.angle_beta   90.00
_cell.angle_gamma   90.00
#
_symmetry.space_group_name_H-M   'P 1'
#
loop_
_entity.id
_entity.type
_entity.pdbx_description
1 polymer ?
#
loop_
_entity_poly.entity_id
_entity_poly.type
_entity_poly.pdbx_seq_one_letter_code
_entity_poly.pdbx_strand_id
1 'polypeptide(L)'
;MTSLSIWFGRLLVLVGIVGYAYGMIQGNASFTALIPAAFGLVLMILGYLGQRSEGARKHFMHVAMLIGLIGFVVPAWRLISKFDGFSASAAHLSQLVMAVLCLLFVIFGIRSFVNARRG
;
A
#
# COMPACT_ATOMS: atom_id res chain seq x y z
N MET A 1 -8.78 5.43 -12.12
CA MET A 1 -7.66 4.83 -11.35
C MET A 1 -6.76 5.84 -10.69
N THR A 2 -6.33 6.91 -11.36
CA THR A 2 -5.37 7.88 -10.79
C THR A 2 -5.85 8.48 -9.46
N SER A 3 -7.10 8.91 -9.37
CA SER A 3 -7.69 9.37 -8.10
C SER A 3 -7.71 8.29 -7.01
N LEU A 4 -7.88 7.02 -7.40
CA LEU A 4 -7.92 5.87 -6.49
C LEU A 4 -6.52 5.58 -5.91
N SER A 5 -5.48 5.62 -6.74
CA SER A 5 -4.07 5.53 -6.31
C SER A 5 -3.67 6.66 -5.36
N ILE A 6 -4.12 7.89 -5.62
CA ILE A 6 -3.83 9.04 -4.77
C ILE A 6 -4.53 8.90 -3.41
N TRP A 7 -5.80 8.50 -3.40
CA TRP A 7 -6.56 8.28 -2.15
C TRP A 7 -5.98 7.13 -1.31
N PHE A 8 -5.69 5.99 -1.93
CA PHE A 8 -5.06 4.87 -1.22
C PHE A 8 -3.64 5.22 -0.76
N GLY A 9 -2.86 5.95 -1.57
CA GLY A 9 -1.55 6.44 -1.19
C GLY A 9 -1.60 7.31 0.08
N ARG A 10 -2.55 8.24 0.16
CA ARG A 10 -2.80 9.06 1.36
C ARG A 10 -3.16 8.19 2.58
N LEU A 11 -4.02 7.18 2.39
CA LEU A 11 -4.44 6.28 3.46
C LEU A 11 -3.26 5.46 4.00
N LEU A 12 -2.42 4.94 3.12
CA LEU A 12 -1.20 4.19 3.46
C LEU A 12 -0.17 5.07 4.20
N VAL A 13 -0.01 6.34 3.79
CA VAL A 13 0.82 7.32 4.50
C VAL A 13 0.29 7.57 5.91
N LEU A 14 -1.02 7.80 6.07
CA LEU A 14 -1.63 7.98 7.37
C LEU A 14 -1.44 6.75 8.27
N VAL A 15 -1.64 5.54 7.74
CA VAL A 15 -1.41 4.30 8.48
C VAL A 15 0.04 4.16 8.95
N GLY A 16 1.03 4.49 8.10
CA GLY A 16 2.43 4.43 8.49
C GLY A 16 2.78 5.43 9.60
N ILE A 17 2.26 6.67 9.51
CA ILE A 17 2.47 7.70 10.54
C ILE A 17 1.81 7.29 11.86
N VAL A 18 0.54 6.86 11.82
CA VAL A 18 -0.21 6.42 13.01
C VAL A 18 0.43 5.17 13.63
N GLY A 19 0.83 4.21 12.81
CA GLY A 19 1.51 2.99 13.26
C GLY A 19 2.84 3.28 13.96
N TYR A 20 3.63 4.22 13.43
CA TYR A 20 4.87 4.65 14.07
C TYR A 20 4.62 5.41 15.38
N ALA A 21 3.68 6.36 15.38
CA ALA A 21 3.31 7.12 16.58
C ALA A 21 2.81 6.20 17.70
N TYR A 22 1.98 5.20 17.35
CA TYR A 22 1.50 4.19 18.30
C TYR A 22 2.63 3.32 18.85
N GLY A 23 3.59 2.92 18.00
CA GLY A 23 4.79 2.21 18.43
C GLY A 23 5.69 3.03 19.36
N MET A 24 5.82 4.33 19.11
CA MET A 24 6.56 5.27 19.97
C MET A 24 5.93 5.38 21.37
N ILE A 25 4.60 5.49 21.46
CA ILE A 25 3.88 5.58 22.74
C ILE A 25 4.06 4.32 23.58
N GLN A 26 4.16 3.14 22.95
CA GLN A 26 4.38 1.86 23.63
C GLN A 26 5.86 1.56 23.95
N GLY A 27 6.79 2.46 23.65
CA GLY A 27 8.24 2.22 23.82
C GLY A 27 8.81 1.15 22.88
N ASN A 28 8.03 0.70 21.88
CA ASN A 28 8.38 -0.32 20.89
C ASN A 28 8.40 0.27 19.48
N ALA A 29 8.98 1.47 19.34
CA ALA A 29 9.08 2.18 18.08
C ALA A 29 9.86 1.33 17.07
N SER A 30 9.19 0.88 16.02
CA SER A 30 9.81 0.09 14.95
C SER A 30 9.85 0.90 13.67
N PHE A 31 11.04 1.11 13.12
CA PHE A 31 11.22 1.77 11.82
C PHE A 31 10.50 1.05 10.66
N THR A 32 10.25 -0.26 10.81
CA THR A 32 9.45 -1.03 9.85
C THR A 32 7.99 -0.59 9.78
N ALA A 33 7.46 0.10 10.80
CA ALA A 33 6.11 0.67 10.76
C ALA A 33 5.96 1.83 9.76
N LEU A 34 7.06 2.40 9.23
CA LEU A 34 7.03 3.44 8.19
C LEU A 34 7.00 2.89 6.76
N ILE A 35 7.24 1.59 6.56
CA ILE A 35 7.16 0.96 5.23
C ILE A 35 5.83 1.26 4.51
N PRO A 36 4.65 1.21 5.17
CA PRO A 36 3.38 1.56 4.55
C PRO A 36 3.36 2.98 4.00
N ALA A 37 3.99 3.93 4.72
CA ALA A 37 4.04 5.33 4.28
C ALA A 37 4.95 5.52 3.07
N ALA A 38 6.10 4.85 3.02
CA ALA A 38 6.98 4.88 1.85
C ALA A 38 6.25 4.34 0.60
N PHE A 39 5.54 3.21 0.73
CA PHE A 39 4.73 2.65 -0.36
C PHE A 39 3.59 3.58 -0.78
N GLY A 40 2.90 4.17 0.20
CA GLY A 40 1.83 5.14 -0.04
C GLY A 40 2.32 6.35 -0.84
N LEU A 41 3.51 6.86 -0.52
CA LEU A 41 4.15 7.97 -1.23
C LEU A 41 4.44 7.60 -2.69
N VAL A 42 5.02 6.42 -2.93
CA VAL A 42 5.31 5.92 -4.28
C VAL A 42 4.02 5.80 -5.10
N LEU A 43 2.95 5.21 -4.55
CA LEU A 43 1.66 5.11 -5.24
C LEU A 43 1.06 6.49 -5.56
N MET A 44 1.24 7.47 -4.66
CA MET A 44 0.76 8.83 -4.85
C MET A 44 1.51 9.53 -6.00
N ILE A 45 2.84 9.37 -6.06
CA ILE A 45 3.69 9.88 -7.13
C ILE A 45 3.28 9.27 -8.47
N LEU A 46 3.13 7.94 -8.55
CA LEU A 46 2.69 7.26 -9.78
C LEU A 46 1.28 7.70 -10.20
N GLY A 47 0.38 7.91 -9.23
CA GLY A 47 -0.95 8.45 -9.49
C GLY A 47 -0.90 9.85 -10.09
N TYR A 48 -0.02 10.73 -9.60
CA TYR A 48 0.16 12.08 -10.12
C TYR A 48 0.80 12.07 -11.53
N LEU A 49 1.86 11.28 -11.73
CA LEU A 49 2.48 11.12 -13.06
C LEU A 49 1.48 10.57 -14.08
N GLY A 50 0.64 9.61 -13.68
CA GLY A 50 -0.42 9.09 -14.53
C GLY A 50 -1.51 10.10 -14.88
N GLN A 51 -1.74 11.15 -14.08
CA GLN A 51 -2.64 12.26 -14.44
C GLN A 51 -1.99 13.21 -15.43
N ARG A 52 -0.69 13.48 -15.28
CA ARG A 52 0.02 14.47 -16.09
C ARG A 52 0.37 13.95 -17.49
N SER A 53 0.51 12.63 -17.65
CA SER A 53 0.92 12.01 -18.91
C SER A 53 -0.23 11.21 -19.54
N GLU A 54 -1.05 11.86 -20.37
CA GLU A 54 -2.18 11.20 -21.03
C GLU A 54 -1.74 10.04 -21.95
N GLY A 55 -0.64 10.19 -22.68
CA GLY A 55 -0.09 9.16 -23.57
C GLY A 55 0.48 7.93 -22.86
N ALA A 56 1.05 8.11 -21.66
CA ALA A 56 1.65 7.02 -20.87
C ALA A 56 0.79 6.57 -19.68
N ARG A 57 -0.42 7.13 -19.53
CA ARG A 57 -1.33 6.88 -18.40
C ARG A 57 -1.55 5.40 -18.13
N LYS A 58 -1.68 4.59 -19.18
CA LYS A 58 -1.91 3.14 -19.08
C LYS A 58 -0.71 2.40 -18.46
N HIS A 59 0.52 2.81 -18.77
CA HIS A 59 1.74 2.23 -18.22
C HIS A 59 1.88 2.56 -16.74
N PHE A 60 1.72 3.84 -16.37
CA PHE A 60 1.76 4.24 -14.96
C PHE A 60 0.71 3.52 -14.11
N MET A 61 -0.49 3.27 -14.68
CA MET A 61 -1.52 2.49 -13.99
C MET A 61 -1.14 1.01 -13.80
N HIS A 62 -0.50 0.37 -14.79
CA HIS A 62 0.00 -1.00 -14.63
C HIS A 62 1.12 -1.09 -13.60
N VAL A 63 2.08 -0.15 -13.66
CA VAL A 63 3.19 -0.09 -12.69
C VAL A 63 2.65 0.15 -11.28
N ALA A 64 1.67 1.04 -11.10
CA ALA A 64 1.05 1.27 -9.80
C ALA A 64 0.36 0.01 -9.27
N MET A 65 -0.29 -0.78 -10.14
CA MET A 65 -0.89 -2.06 -9.74
C MET A 65 0.16 -3.10 -9.36
N LEU A 66 1.26 -3.21 -10.12
CA LEU A 66 2.39 -4.09 -9.79
C LEU A 66 3.01 -3.72 -8.44
N ILE A 67 3.22 -2.42 -8.17
CA ILE A 67 3.73 -1.96 -6.87
C ILE A 67 2.73 -2.27 -5.76
N GLY A 68 1.42 -2.08 -5.99
CA GLY A 68 0.39 -2.47 -5.04
C GLY A 68 0.39 -3.98 -4.73
N LEU A 69 0.60 -4.81 -5.76
CA LEU A 69 0.71 -6.25 -5.61
C LEU A 69 1.95 -6.65 -4.79
N ILE A 70 3.10 -6.06 -5.09
CA ILE A 70 4.34 -6.25 -4.31
C ILE A 70 4.12 -5.80 -2.86
N GLY A 71 3.45 -4.68 -2.67
CA GLY A 71 3.07 -4.15 -1.35
C GLY A 71 2.13 -5.07 -0.57
N PHE A 72 1.44 -6.00 -1.20
CA PHE A 72 0.69 -7.07 -0.53
C PHE A 72 1.55 -8.31 -0.29
N VAL A 73 2.24 -8.79 -1.33
CA VAL A 73 3.00 -10.06 -1.31
C VAL A 73 4.15 -10.00 -0.31
N VAL A 74 4.90 -8.89 -0.24
CA VAL A 74 6.05 -8.76 0.66
C VAL A 74 5.64 -8.87 2.14
N PRO A 75 4.68 -8.09 2.66
CA PRO A 75 4.26 -8.23 4.05
C PRO A 75 3.53 -9.56 4.31
N ALA A 76 2.76 -10.09 3.35
CA ALA A 76 2.11 -11.40 3.49
C ALA A 76 3.14 -12.53 3.63
N TRP A 77 4.15 -12.57 2.77
CA TRP A 77 5.26 -13.52 2.85
C TRP A 77 5.98 -13.40 4.19
N ARG A 78 6.30 -12.17 4.62
CA ARG A 78 6.98 -11.93 5.89
C ARG A 78 6.16 -12.32 7.12
N LEU A 79 4.83 -12.20 7.06
CA LEU A 79 3.93 -12.69 8.11
C LEU A 79 3.96 -14.22 8.18
N ILE A 80 3.87 -14.89 7.02
CA ILE A 80 3.87 -16.36 6.93
C ILE A 80 5.23 -16.93 7.37
N SER A 81 6.35 -16.34 6.96
CA SER A 81 7.69 -16.80 7.39
C SER A 81 7.97 -16.62 8.89
N LYS A 82 7.17 -15.81 9.59
CA LYS A 82 7.30 -15.55 11.04
C LYS A 82 6.17 -16.15 11.87
N PHE A 83 5.40 -17.09 11.31
CA PHE A 83 4.23 -17.66 11.99
C PHE A 83 4.58 -18.38 13.31
N ASP A 84 5.78 -18.96 13.40
CA ASP A 84 6.26 -19.67 14.59
C ASP A 84 6.69 -18.74 15.75
N GLY A 85 6.67 -17.43 15.52
CA GLY A 85 7.08 -16.40 16.49
C GLY A 85 6.23 -15.14 16.41
N PHE A 86 4.91 -15.30 16.26
CA PHE A 86 3.95 -14.19 16.15
C PHE A 86 3.87 -13.40 17.46
N SER A 87 4.81 -12.47 17.65
CA SER A 87 4.67 -11.44 18.67
C SER A 87 3.72 -10.36 18.16
N ALA A 88 2.76 -9.93 18.98
CA ALA A 88 1.87 -8.81 18.65
C ALA A 88 2.61 -7.47 18.75
N SER A 89 3.67 -7.30 17.96
CA SER A 89 4.43 -6.05 17.87
C SER A 89 3.73 -5.06 16.92
N ALA A 90 3.88 -3.77 17.19
CA ALA A 90 3.40 -2.69 16.32
C ALA A 90 3.86 -2.86 14.85
N ALA A 91 5.05 -3.43 14.64
CA ALA A 91 5.55 -3.76 13.30
C ALA A 91 4.64 -4.78 12.58
N HIS A 92 4.24 -5.86 13.26
CA HIS A 92 3.36 -6.90 12.68
C HIS A 92 1.98 -6.34 12.37
N LEU A 93 1.42 -5.51 13.26
CA LEU A 93 0.13 -4.86 13.04
C LEU A 93 0.18 -3.92 11.82
N SER A 94 1.21 -3.07 11.73
CA SER A 94 1.37 -2.16 10.59
C SER A 94 1.53 -2.89 9.25
N GLN A 95 2.27 -4.02 9.24
CA GLN A 95 2.41 -4.88 8.06
C GLN A 95 1.10 -5.55 7.66
N LEU A 96 0.28 -5.99 8.63
CA LEU A 96 -1.03 -6.59 8.35
C LEU A 96 -1.98 -5.55 7.75
N VAL A 97 -2.05 -4.34 8.32
CA VAL A 97 -2.88 -3.26 7.78
C VAL A 97 -2.42 -2.86 6.38
N MET A 98 -1.10 -2.75 6.15
CA MET A 98 -0.55 -2.50 4.82
C MET A 98 -0.97 -3.58 3.82
N ALA A 99 -0.85 -4.86 4.18
CA ALA A 99 -1.25 -5.96 3.30
C ALA A 99 -2.73 -5.85 2.92
N VAL A 100 -3.62 -5.61 3.90
CA VAL A 100 -5.05 -5.45 3.65
C VAL A 100 -5.34 -4.25 2.74
N LEU A 101 -4.72 -3.10 2.99
CA LEU A 101 -4.91 -1.91 2.15
C LEU A 101 -4.38 -2.11 0.72
N CYS A 102 -3.22 -2.74 0.56
CA CYS A 102 -2.66 -3.06 -0.75
C CYS A 102 -3.53 -4.06 -1.51
N LEU A 103 -4.08 -5.07 -0.83
CA LEU A 103 -5.01 -6.04 -1.42
C LEU A 103 -6.30 -5.35 -1.88
N LEU A 104 -6.90 -4.50 -1.05
CA LEU A 104 -8.06 -3.71 -1.43
C LEU A 104 -7.75 -2.82 -2.63
N PHE A 105 -6.62 -2.11 -2.62
CA PHE A 105 -6.19 -1.28 -3.75
C PHE A 105 -6.12 -2.08 -5.06
N VAL A 106 -5.51 -3.27 -5.03
CA VAL A 106 -5.42 -4.15 -6.21
C VAL A 106 -6.82 -4.61 -6.65
N ILE A 107 -7.70 -5.02 -5.73
CA ILE A 107 -9.07 -5.45 -6.06
C ILE A 107 -9.86 -4.31 -6.72
N PHE A 108 -9.83 -3.10 -6.13
CA PHE A 108 -10.49 -1.93 -6.71
C PHE A 108 -9.86 -1.53 -8.05
N GLY A 109 -8.54 -1.65 -8.17
CA GLY A 109 -7.79 -1.45 -9.42
C GLY A 109 -8.21 -2.42 -10.52
N ILE A 110 -8.37 -3.71 -10.22
CA ILE A 110 -8.85 -4.71 -11.19
C ILE A 110 -10.31 -4.40 -11.57
N ARG A 111 -11.17 -4.15 -10.57
CA ARG A 111 -12.59 -3.84 -10.81
C ARG A 111 -12.80 -2.63 -11.71
N SER A 112 -12.07 -1.54 -11.48
CA SER A 112 -12.22 -0.36 -12.34
C SER A 112 -11.64 -0.59 -13.75
N PHE A 113 -10.70 -1.54 -13.95
CA PHE A 113 -10.21 -1.92 -15.28
C PHE A 113 -11.25 -2.75 -16.02
N VAL A 114 -11.84 -3.72 -15.34
CA VAL A 114 -12.94 -4.54 -15.89
C VAL A 114 -14.13 -3.67 -16.24
N ASN A 115 -14.49 -2.70 -15.38
CA ASN A 115 -15.60 -1.79 -15.64
C ASN A 115 -15.32 -0.88 -16.85
N ALA A 116 -14.08 -0.38 -17.00
CA ALA A 116 -13.68 0.42 -18.16
C ALA A 116 -13.61 -0.36 -19.47
N ARG A 117 -13.66 -1.71 -19.43
CA ARG A 117 -13.76 -2.60 -20.59
C ARG A 117 -15.18 -3.06 -20.90
N ARG A 118 -16.12 -2.81 -19.97
CA ARG A 118 -17.53 -3.23 -20.08
C ARG A 118 -18.47 -2.10 -20.50
N GLY A 119 -17.96 -0.88 -20.67
CA GLY A 119 -18.62 0.23 -21.36
C GLY A 119 -17.90 0.54 -22.66
#